data_AF-A0A137NSU8-F1
#
_entry.id   AF-A0A137NSU8-F1
#
_cell.length_a   1.000
_cell.length_b   1.000
_cell.length_c   1.000
_cell.angle_alpha   90.00
_cell.angle_beta   90.00
_cell.angle_gamma   90.00
#
_symmetry.space_group_name_H-M   'P 1'
#
loop_
_entity.id
_entity.type
_entity.pdbx_description
1 polymer ?
#
loop_
_entity_poly.entity_id
_entity_poly.type
_entity_poly.pdbx_seq_one_letter_code
_entity_poly.pdbx_strand_id
1 'polypeptide(L)'
;CPPPQKPLWDSKEGWCCEIPVPECKPPLIPIKKPDGSFECGKPPEIECKPPKKLTWTDKGWCCSFAIPKCDPPLVPVPQPDGSYMCGKPPQPAKCDPPKKLRWDPVNGWCCEEPIATCFILDNQFLLGAKYDQTKGTFTTKDGKVYTKDQLHQPNRIVDLKDYPGPPPPDKNRLSIFIQEDEEGCFNVIYVECG
;
A
#
# COMPACT_ATOMS: atom_id res chain seq x y z
N CYS A 1 39.52 -50.64 29.13
CA CYS A 1 38.59 -49.59 29.57
C CYS A 1 37.18 -50.03 29.23
N PRO A 2 36.21 -49.96 30.16
CA PRO A 2 34.81 -50.22 29.84
C PRO A 2 34.29 -49.12 28.89
N PRO A 3 33.43 -49.45 27.91
CA PRO A 3 32.74 -48.44 27.12
C PRO A 3 32.00 -47.45 28.03
N PRO A 4 32.03 -46.12 27.75
CA PRO A 4 32.51 -45.48 26.52
C PRO A 4 34.00 -45.04 26.53
N GLN A 5 34.81 -45.48 27.50
CA GLN A 5 36.20 -45.05 27.66
C GLN A 5 37.14 -45.76 26.67
N LYS A 6 38.17 -45.05 26.21
CA LYS A 6 39.25 -45.57 25.36
C LYS A 6 40.60 -45.49 26.09
N PRO A 7 41.52 -46.43 25.84
CA PRO A 7 42.85 -46.37 26.41
C PRO A 7 43.65 -45.22 25.78
N LEU A 8 44.25 -44.38 26.61
CA LEU A 8 45.17 -43.32 26.25
C LEU A 8 46.49 -43.53 26.99
N TRP A 9 47.61 -43.30 26.32
CA TRP A 9 48.93 -43.37 26.94
C TRP A 9 49.38 -41.97 27.36
N ASP A 10 49.57 -41.76 28.66
CA ASP A 10 50.22 -40.57 29.21
C ASP A 10 51.70 -40.85 29.52
N SER A 11 52.57 -39.90 29.18
CA SER A 11 54.02 -40.04 29.32
C SER A 11 54.52 -40.07 30.77
N LYS A 12 53.71 -39.65 31.75
CA LYS A 12 54.04 -39.63 33.18
C LYS A 12 53.25 -40.66 33.99
N GLU A 13 52.00 -40.93 33.62
CA GLU A 13 51.08 -41.79 34.38
C GLU A 13 50.80 -43.16 33.72
N GLY A 14 51.27 -43.39 32.48
CA GLY A 14 51.10 -44.65 31.77
C GLY A 14 49.73 -44.79 31.09
N TRP A 15 49.22 -46.02 30.97
CA TRP A 15 47.91 -46.27 30.34
C TRP A 15 46.76 -45.82 31.24
N CYS A 16 45.98 -44.84 30.78
CA CYS A 16 44.77 -44.35 31.42
C CYS A 16 43.54 -44.60 30.53
N CYS A 17 42.36 -44.53 31.14
CA CYS A 17 41.09 -44.67 30.44
C CYS A 17 40.37 -43.32 30.39
N GLU A 18 40.24 -42.74 29.20
CA GLU A 18 39.58 -41.46 29.01
C GLU A 18 38.34 -41.60 28.14
N ILE A 19 37.36 -40.72 28.34
CA ILE A 19 36.21 -40.63 27.45
C ILE A 19 36.61 -39.72 26.30
N PRO A 20 36.67 -40.23 25.05
CA PRO A 20 37.05 -39.41 23.91
C PRO A 20 36.01 -38.31 23.68
N VAL A 21 36.45 -37.05 23.68
CA VAL A 21 35.61 -35.90 23.32
C VAL A 21 35.78 -35.64 21.82
N PRO A 22 34.70 -35.68 21.01
CA PRO A 22 34.79 -35.45 19.57
C PRO A 22 35.11 -33.98 19.26
N GLU A 23 35.90 -33.74 18.21
CA GLU A 23 36.03 -32.41 17.62
C GLU A 23 34.78 -32.07 16.80
N CYS A 24 33.98 -31.13 17.29
CA CYS A 24 32.76 -30.71 16.62
C CYS A 24 33.00 -29.52 15.70
N LYS A 25 32.45 -29.59 14.48
CA LYS A 25 32.48 -28.45 13.57
C LYS A 25 31.59 -27.35 14.13
N PRO A 26 32.11 -26.12 14.33
CA PRO A 26 31.28 -24.99 14.72
C PRO A 26 30.06 -24.85 13.79
N PRO A 27 28.87 -24.53 14.33
CA PRO A 27 28.60 -24.08 15.71
C PRO A 27 28.16 -25.20 16.68
N LEU A 28 28.39 -26.47 16.33
CA LEU A 28 28.09 -27.60 17.22
C LEU A 28 29.13 -27.70 18.33
N ILE A 29 28.69 -28.17 19.49
CA ILE A 29 29.57 -28.45 20.64
C ILE A 29 29.47 -29.93 21.04
N PRO A 30 30.49 -30.48 21.72
CA PRO A 30 30.38 -31.80 22.35
C PRO A 30 29.35 -31.75 23.48
N ILE A 31 28.33 -32.61 23.42
CA ILE A 31 27.29 -32.79 24.43
C ILE A 31 27.44 -34.16 25.06
N LYS A 32 27.46 -34.20 26.40
CA LYS A 32 27.56 -35.44 27.16
C LYS A 32 26.20 -36.16 27.18
N LYS A 33 26.20 -37.41 26.74
CA LYS A 33 25.05 -38.33 26.79
C LYS A 33 24.84 -38.89 28.20
N PRO A 34 23.64 -39.44 28.49
CA PRO A 34 23.38 -40.14 29.75
C PRO A 34 24.33 -41.31 30.03
N ASP A 35 24.83 -41.98 28.98
CA ASP A 35 25.79 -43.09 29.08
C ASP A 35 27.25 -42.63 29.34
N GLY A 36 27.47 -41.32 29.48
CA GLY A 36 28.77 -40.70 29.72
C GLY A 36 29.59 -40.40 28.47
N SER A 37 29.19 -40.90 27.29
CA SER A 37 29.86 -40.59 26.01
C SER A 37 29.52 -39.18 25.51
N PHE A 38 30.23 -38.69 24.49
CA PHE A 38 29.97 -37.38 23.89
C PHE A 38 29.52 -37.52 22.44
N GLU A 39 28.60 -36.66 22.01
CA GLU A 39 28.25 -36.45 20.60
C GLU A 39 28.22 -34.97 20.25
N CYS A 40 28.37 -34.64 18.96
CA CYS A 40 28.23 -33.26 18.50
C CYS A 40 26.76 -32.88 18.38
N GLY A 41 26.35 -31.85 19.12
CA GLY A 41 24.98 -31.36 19.10
C GLY A 41 24.88 -29.84 19.23
N LYS A 42 23.64 -29.34 19.22
CA LYS A 42 23.37 -27.92 19.40
C LYS A 42 23.60 -27.54 20.87
N PRO A 43 24.30 -26.44 21.18
CA PRO A 43 24.37 -25.93 22.53
C PRO A 43 22.96 -25.65 23.09
N PRO A 44 22.80 -25.56 24.42
CA PRO A 44 21.55 -25.19 25.04
C PRO A 44 20.90 -23.97 24.38
N GLU A 45 19.58 -24.03 24.20
CA GLU A 45 18.81 -22.92 23.64
C GLU A 45 18.94 -21.68 24.53
N ILE A 46 19.13 -20.52 23.92
CA ILE A 46 19.14 -19.23 24.62
C ILE A 46 17.76 -18.61 24.58
N GLU A 47 17.35 -17.90 25.64
CA GLU A 47 16.09 -17.17 25.67
C GLU A 47 16.18 -15.87 24.86
N CYS A 48 15.27 -15.69 23.90
CA CYS A 48 15.14 -14.43 23.16
C CYS A 48 14.02 -13.58 23.75
N LYS A 49 14.30 -12.29 23.98
CA LYS A 49 13.25 -11.32 24.36
C LYS A 49 12.30 -11.11 23.16
N PRO A 50 10.98 -11.26 23.36
CA PRO A 50 9.99 -10.94 22.32
C PRO A 50 10.19 -9.52 21.77
N PRO A 51 9.95 -9.29 20.47
CA PRO A 51 9.36 -10.21 19.49
C PRO A 51 10.39 -11.03 18.69
N LYS A 52 11.66 -11.08 19.14
CA LYS A 52 12.70 -11.90 18.51
C LYS A 52 12.43 -13.38 18.77
N LYS A 53 12.68 -14.20 17.75
CA LYS A 53 12.61 -15.66 17.84
C LYS A 53 14.01 -16.26 17.73
N LEU A 54 14.19 -17.38 18.41
CA LEU A 54 15.42 -18.14 18.36
C LEU A 54 15.53 -18.85 17.00
N THR A 55 16.64 -18.64 16.30
CA THR A 55 16.92 -19.24 15.00
C THR A 55 18.30 -19.89 15.00
N TRP A 56 18.43 -21.04 14.35
CA TRP A 56 19.72 -21.73 14.22
C TRP A 56 20.41 -21.30 12.92
N THR A 57 21.60 -20.72 13.02
CA THR A 57 22.41 -20.27 11.88
C THR A 57 23.74 -21.03 11.80
N ASP A 58 24.54 -20.72 10.79
CA ASP A 58 25.94 -21.15 10.62
C ASP A 58 26.85 -20.72 11.79
N LYS A 59 26.43 -19.72 12.58
CA LYS A 59 27.12 -19.24 13.78
C LYS A 59 26.48 -19.69 15.09
N GLY A 60 25.45 -20.55 15.02
CA GLY A 60 24.75 -21.11 16.17
C GLY A 60 23.41 -20.43 16.43
N TRP A 61 22.98 -20.42 17.69
CA TRP A 61 21.72 -19.79 18.08
C TRP A 61 21.79 -18.26 17.94
N CYS A 62 20.83 -17.68 17.23
CA CYS A 62 20.72 -16.24 17.03
C CYS A 62 19.27 -15.77 17.23
N CYS A 63 19.09 -14.69 18.01
CA CYS A 63 17.80 -14.05 18.19
C CYS A 63 17.54 -13.04 17.07
N SER A 64 16.61 -13.36 16.17
CA SER A 64 16.27 -12.53 15.02
C SER A 64 14.77 -12.25 14.97
N PHE A 65 14.36 -11.17 14.29
CA PHE A 65 12.95 -10.93 14.02
C PHE A 65 12.50 -11.87 12.91
N ALA A 66 11.39 -12.59 13.13
CA ALA A 66 10.79 -13.39 12.08
C ALA A 66 10.13 -12.46 11.06
N ILE A 67 10.62 -12.48 9.81
CA ILE A 67 9.99 -11.77 8.71
C ILE A 67 8.81 -12.64 8.23
N PRO A 68 7.55 -12.16 8.34
CA PRO A 68 6.40 -12.94 7.91
C PRO A 68 6.41 -13.13 6.39
N LYS A 69 5.84 -14.24 5.91
CA LYS A 69 5.45 -14.38 4.50
C LYS A 69 4.11 -13.70 4.32
N CYS A 70 4.03 -12.74 3.41
CA CYS A 70 2.81 -11.98 3.13
C CYS A 70 2.23 -12.40 1.78
N ASP A 71 0.91 -12.53 1.72
CA ASP A 71 0.23 -12.80 0.47
C ASP A 71 0.26 -11.53 -0.41
N PRO A 72 0.65 -11.63 -1.68
CA PRO A 72 0.58 -10.50 -2.61
C PRO A 72 -0.84 -9.89 -2.64
N PRO A 73 -0.98 -8.56 -2.73
CA PRO A 73 0.07 -7.55 -2.98
C PRO A 73 0.75 -7.00 -1.71
N LEU A 74 0.49 -7.57 -0.53
CA LEU A 74 1.10 -7.12 0.72
C LEU A 74 2.56 -7.56 0.81
N VAL A 75 3.35 -6.76 1.54
CA VAL A 75 4.77 -7.05 1.80
C VAL A 75 5.07 -6.94 3.29
N PRO A 76 6.16 -7.57 3.78
CA PRO A 76 6.63 -7.34 5.14
C PRO A 76 7.07 -5.88 5.30
N VAL A 77 6.44 -5.16 6.23
CA VAL A 77 6.73 -3.77 6.57
C VAL A 77 7.33 -3.71 7.97
N PRO A 78 8.51 -3.08 8.15
CA PRO A 78 9.15 -2.95 9.44
C PRO A 78 8.32 -2.07 10.38
N GLN A 79 8.26 -2.46 11.64
CA GLN A 79 7.60 -1.74 12.73
C GLN A 79 8.64 -0.96 13.58
N PRO A 80 8.20 0.05 14.34
CA PRO A 80 9.11 0.84 15.21
C PRO A 80 9.88 0.00 16.23
N ASP A 81 9.34 -1.15 16.64
CA ASP A 81 9.96 -2.09 17.59
C ASP A 81 10.96 -3.06 16.92
N GLY A 82 11.18 -2.93 15.61
CA GLY A 82 12.04 -3.80 14.80
C GLY A 82 11.37 -5.08 14.30
N SER A 83 10.11 -5.34 14.69
CA SER A 83 9.33 -6.45 14.14
C SER A 83 8.83 -6.15 12.72
N TYR A 84 8.21 -7.14 12.09
CA TYR A 84 7.64 -6.99 10.75
C TYR A 84 6.18 -7.44 10.75
N MET A 85 5.33 -6.71 10.03
CA MET A 85 3.94 -7.09 9.78
C MET A 85 3.63 -7.02 8.28
N CYS A 86 2.59 -7.74 7.83
CA CYS A 86 2.14 -7.61 6.45
C CYS A 86 1.38 -6.30 6.25
N GLY A 87 1.84 -5.49 5.30
CA GLY A 87 1.28 -4.17 5.03
C GLY A 87 1.42 -3.78 3.57
N LYS A 88 0.90 -2.59 3.25
CA LYS A 88 1.04 -2.04 1.90
C LYS A 88 2.51 -1.72 1.65
N PRO A 89 3.07 -2.07 0.49
CA PRO A 89 4.39 -1.57 0.10
C PRO A 89 4.36 -0.04 0.03
N PRO A 90 5.54 0.62 0.07
CA PRO A 90 5.66 2.05 -0.14
C PRO A 90 4.90 2.51 -1.39
N GLN A 91 4.28 3.68 -1.34
CA GLN A 91 3.58 4.24 -2.50
C GLN A 91 4.56 4.42 -3.66
N PRO A 92 4.22 3.97 -4.89
CA PRO A 92 5.05 4.19 -6.06
C PRO A 92 5.09 5.67 -6.45
N ALA A 93 5.88 5.98 -7.49
CA ALA A 93 5.92 7.32 -8.09
C ALA A 93 4.51 7.80 -8.48
N LYS A 94 4.28 9.11 -8.38
CA LYS A 94 2.98 9.76 -8.61
C LYS A 94 2.40 9.37 -9.98
N CYS A 95 1.09 9.19 -10.05
CA CYS A 95 0.38 8.99 -11.30
C CYS A 95 0.35 10.28 -12.13
N ASP A 96 0.38 10.15 -13.46
CA ASP A 96 0.17 11.29 -14.37
C ASP A 96 -1.26 11.83 -14.23
N PRO A 97 -1.45 13.14 -14.01
CA PRO A 97 -2.78 13.74 -13.98
C PRO A 97 -3.58 13.42 -15.28
N PRO A 98 -4.89 13.15 -15.18
CA PRO A 98 -5.76 13.27 -14.01
C PRO A 98 -5.78 12.04 -13.10
N LYS A 99 -5.02 10.98 -13.40
CA LYS A 99 -5.08 9.71 -12.66
C LYS A 99 -4.62 9.91 -11.22
N LYS A 100 -5.26 9.21 -10.30
CA LYS A 100 -4.93 9.22 -8.88
C LYS A 100 -4.43 7.84 -8.46
N LEU A 101 -3.46 7.85 -7.56
CA LEU A 101 -2.92 6.63 -6.98
C LEU A 101 -3.94 6.03 -6.02
N ARG A 102 -4.29 4.77 -6.23
CA ARG A 102 -5.24 4.01 -5.39
C ARG A 102 -4.64 2.66 -5.03
N TRP A 103 -5.04 2.15 -3.86
CA TRP A 103 -4.76 0.78 -3.45
C TRP A 103 -5.91 -0.16 -3.82
N ASP A 104 -5.62 -1.15 -4.67
CA ASP A 104 -6.46 -2.30 -4.94
C ASP A 104 -6.04 -3.48 -4.04
N PRO A 105 -6.97 -4.14 -3.34
CA PRO A 105 -6.64 -5.24 -2.43
C PRO A 105 -6.11 -6.51 -3.12
N VAL A 106 -6.32 -6.66 -4.43
CA VAL A 106 -5.90 -7.85 -5.21
C VAL A 106 -4.64 -7.56 -6.01
N ASN A 107 -4.55 -6.38 -6.61
CA ASN A 107 -3.52 -6.00 -7.58
C ASN A 107 -2.49 -5.00 -7.03
N GLY A 108 -2.73 -4.42 -5.85
CA GLY A 108 -1.81 -3.50 -5.17
C GLY A 108 -2.00 -2.04 -5.61
N TRP A 109 -0.92 -1.27 -5.67
CA TRP A 109 -0.99 0.14 -6.08
C TRP A 109 -1.29 0.26 -7.58
N CYS A 110 -2.30 1.05 -7.93
CA CYS A 110 -2.73 1.27 -9.31
C CYS A 110 -2.97 2.77 -9.57
N CYS A 111 -2.81 3.21 -10.82
CA CYS A 111 -3.22 4.54 -11.26
C CYS A 111 -4.60 4.44 -11.90
N GLU A 112 -5.61 4.95 -11.23
CA GLU A 112 -6.97 4.94 -11.75
C GLU A 112 -7.38 6.32 -12.22
N GLU A 113 -8.14 6.37 -13.31
CA GLU A 113 -8.85 7.59 -13.65
C GLU A 113 -9.86 7.90 -12.53
N PRO A 114 -9.91 9.16 -12.05
CA PRO A 114 -10.95 9.54 -11.12
C PRO A 114 -12.31 9.27 -11.76
N ILE A 115 -13.20 8.65 -11.00
CA ILE A 115 -14.60 8.45 -11.40
C ILE A 115 -15.17 9.86 -11.64
N ALA A 116 -15.71 10.07 -12.85
CA ALA A 116 -16.40 11.32 -13.17
C ALA A 116 -17.56 11.51 -12.19
N THR A 117 -17.58 12.64 -11.49
CA THR A 117 -18.63 13.02 -10.55
C THR A 117 -19.69 13.90 -11.21
N CYS A 118 -19.35 14.50 -12.36
CA CYS A 118 -20.30 15.21 -13.21
C CYS A 118 -20.99 14.19 -14.10
N PHE A 119 -22.29 14.00 -13.89
CA PHE A 119 -23.14 13.21 -14.78
C PHE A 119 -24.08 14.15 -15.54
N ILE A 120 -24.09 14.03 -16.87
CA ILE A 120 -24.89 14.92 -17.72
C ILE A 120 -26.39 14.84 -17.39
N LEU A 121 -26.90 13.64 -17.10
CA LEU A 121 -28.30 13.39 -16.78
C LEU A 121 -28.76 14.20 -15.56
N ASP A 122 -27.89 14.37 -14.56
CA ASP A 122 -28.19 15.13 -13.34
C ASP A 122 -28.29 16.64 -13.60
N ASN A 123 -27.79 17.12 -14.75
CA ASN A 123 -27.73 18.54 -15.11
C ASN A 123 -28.65 18.91 -16.28
N GLN A 124 -29.33 17.95 -16.91
CA GLN A 124 -30.23 18.20 -18.04
C GLN A 124 -31.43 19.09 -17.70
N PHE A 125 -31.79 19.22 -16.43
CA PHE A 125 -32.87 20.10 -15.97
C PHE A 125 -32.60 21.59 -16.30
N LEU A 126 -31.34 21.96 -16.55
CA LEU A 126 -30.95 23.30 -16.97
C LEU A 126 -31.26 23.59 -18.44
N LEU A 127 -31.54 22.59 -19.27
CA LEU A 127 -31.75 22.80 -20.71
C LEU A 127 -33.00 23.65 -20.99
N GLY A 128 -32.76 24.79 -21.65
CA GLY A 128 -33.75 25.84 -21.91
C GLY A 128 -34.06 26.72 -20.70
N ALA A 129 -33.24 26.69 -19.65
CA ALA A 129 -33.32 27.67 -18.57
C ALA A 129 -32.85 29.05 -19.05
N LYS A 130 -33.47 30.12 -18.55
CA LYS A 130 -33.01 31.50 -18.77
C LYS A 130 -31.86 31.81 -17.82
N TYR A 131 -30.77 32.36 -18.33
CA TYR A 131 -29.61 32.76 -17.54
C TYR A 131 -29.54 34.29 -17.41
N ASP A 132 -29.56 34.77 -16.18
CA ASP A 132 -29.33 36.18 -15.85
C ASP A 132 -27.85 36.38 -15.53
N GLN A 133 -27.10 36.94 -16.49
CA GLN A 133 -25.66 37.19 -16.34
C GLN A 133 -25.35 38.15 -15.17
N THR A 134 -26.24 39.11 -14.89
CA THR A 134 -26.00 40.13 -13.86
C THR A 134 -26.14 39.54 -12.46
N LYS A 135 -27.05 38.59 -12.28
CA LYS A 135 -27.29 37.90 -11.00
C LYS A 135 -26.56 36.58 -10.87
N GLY A 136 -26.07 36.01 -11.97
CA GLY A 136 -25.46 34.68 -11.98
C GLY A 136 -26.46 33.56 -11.66
N THR A 137 -27.71 33.71 -12.10
CA THR A 137 -28.82 32.81 -11.77
C THR A 137 -29.47 32.19 -13.00
N PHE A 138 -29.90 30.94 -12.86
CA PHE A 138 -30.63 30.19 -13.87
C PHE A 138 -32.09 30.02 -13.43
N THR A 139 -33.03 30.38 -14.30
CA THR A 139 -34.45 30.15 -14.09
C THR A 139 -34.91 29.04 -15.03
N THR A 140 -35.23 27.88 -14.46
CA THR A 140 -35.68 26.70 -15.22
C THR A 140 -37.10 26.87 -15.75
N LYS A 141 -37.53 25.99 -16.65
CA LYS A 141 -38.87 26.04 -17.27
C LYS A 141 -40.01 25.89 -16.26
N ASP A 142 -39.77 25.21 -15.13
CA ASP A 142 -40.72 25.11 -14.00
C ASP A 142 -40.65 26.31 -13.03
N GLY A 143 -39.88 27.35 -13.36
CA GLY A 143 -39.79 28.59 -12.61
C GLY A 143 -38.86 28.55 -11.39
N LYS A 144 -38.13 27.45 -11.17
CA LYS A 144 -37.14 27.37 -10.08
C LYS A 144 -35.89 28.16 -10.43
N VAL A 145 -35.30 28.79 -9.42
CA VAL A 145 -34.10 29.61 -9.56
C VAL A 145 -32.93 28.91 -8.89
N TYR A 146 -31.83 28.76 -9.64
CA TYR A 146 -30.58 28.18 -9.17
C TYR A 146 -29.46 29.19 -9.30
N THR A 147 -28.61 29.32 -8.29
CA THR A 147 -27.35 30.05 -8.41
C THR A 147 -26.26 29.14 -8.97
N LYS A 148 -25.22 29.74 -9.55
CA LYS A 148 -24.04 29.02 -10.06
C LYS A 148 -23.44 28.05 -9.03
N ASP A 149 -23.39 28.44 -7.75
CA ASP A 149 -22.78 27.64 -6.68
C ASP A 149 -23.62 26.44 -6.25
N GLN A 150 -24.92 26.46 -6.55
CA GLN A 150 -25.84 25.33 -6.28
C GLN A 150 -25.76 24.23 -7.34
N LEU A 151 -25.12 24.49 -8.48
CA LEU A 151 -24.92 23.52 -9.55
C LEU A 151 -23.66 22.69 -9.30
N HIS A 152 -23.50 21.61 -10.06
CA HIS A 152 -22.32 20.75 -9.97
C HIS A 152 -21.02 21.58 -10.09
N GLN A 153 -20.01 21.25 -9.28
CA GLN A 153 -18.73 21.96 -9.24
C GLN A 153 -17.56 21.03 -9.57
N PRO A 154 -16.53 21.51 -10.30
CA PRO A 154 -16.43 22.86 -10.85
C PRO A 154 -17.40 23.07 -12.02
N ASN A 155 -17.92 24.30 -12.19
CA ASN A 155 -18.64 24.65 -13.41
C ASN A 155 -18.12 25.91 -14.10
N ARG A 156 -18.42 25.99 -15.39
CA ARG A 156 -18.20 27.17 -16.22
C ARG A 156 -19.42 27.47 -17.06
N ILE A 157 -19.58 28.74 -17.38
CA ILE A 157 -20.65 29.24 -18.23
C ILE A 157 -19.96 29.76 -19.49
N VAL A 158 -20.45 29.30 -20.64
CA VAL A 158 -19.83 29.50 -21.93
C VAL A 158 -20.84 30.15 -22.85
N ASP A 159 -20.59 31.40 -23.24
CA ASP A 159 -21.30 32.01 -24.35
C ASP A 159 -20.79 31.38 -25.65
N LEU A 160 -21.70 30.79 -26.42
CA LEU A 160 -21.35 30.15 -27.70
C LEU A 160 -20.82 31.14 -28.73
N LYS A 161 -21.24 32.40 -28.67
CA LYS A 161 -20.74 33.44 -29.56
C LYS A 161 -19.25 33.72 -29.33
N ASP A 162 -18.82 33.60 -28.08
CA ASP A 162 -17.45 33.88 -27.64
C ASP A 162 -16.66 32.60 -27.32
N TYR A 163 -17.07 31.44 -27.86
CA TYR A 163 -16.48 30.15 -27.49
C TYR A 163 -14.97 30.11 -27.80
N PRO A 164 -14.09 30.08 -26.77
CA PRO A 164 -12.64 30.19 -26.98
C PRO A 164 -11.99 28.84 -27.40
N GLY A 165 -12.79 27.82 -27.70
CA GLY A 165 -12.34 26.45 -27.93
C GLY A 165 -12.35 25.58 -26.66
N PRO A 166 -12.09 24.27 -26.82
CA PRO A 166 -12.14 23.33 -25.72
C PRO A 166 -10.97 23.57 -24.75
N PRO A 167 -11.23 23.74 -23.44
CA PRO A 167 -10.19 23.78 -22.43
C PRO A 167 -9.55 22.39 -22.26
N PRO A 168 -8.49 22.25 -21.45
CA PRO A 168 -8.02 20.94 -21.05
C PRO A 168 -9.17 20.08 -20.51
N PRO A 169 -9.25 18.80 -20.92
CA PRO A 169 -10.34 17.91 -20.53
C PRO A 169 -10.35 17.74 -19.02
N ASP A 170 -11.48 18.08 -18.40
CA ASP A 170 -11.79 17.87 -16.99
C ASP A 170 -13.12 17.13 -16.89
N LYS A 171 -13.05 15.81 -16.75
CA LYS A 171 -14.21 14.92 -16.69
C LYS A 171 -15.18 15.24 -15.54
N ASN A 172 -14.81 16.10 -14.59
CA ASN A 172 -15.65 16.53 -13.48
C ASN A 172 -16.24 17.93 -13.65
N ARG A 173 -15.90 18.66 -14.72
CA ARG A 173 -16.40 20.02 -14.90
C ARG A 173 -17.72 20.01 -15.65
N LEU A 174 -18.72 20.68 -15.08
CA LEU A 174 -19.96 21.01 -15.79
C LEU A 174 -19.72 22.26 -16.65
N SER A 175 -19.85 22.14 -17.97
CA SER A 175 -19.87 23.30 -18.86
C SER A 175 -21.31 23.58 -19.31
N ILE A 176 -21.76 24.81 -19.09
CA ILE A 176 -23.12 25.27 -19.38
C ILE A 176 -23.04 26.25 -20.54
N PHE A 177 -23.58 25.88 -21.69
CA PHE A 177 -23.55 26.70 -22.90
C PHE A 177 -24.81 27.53 -23.02
N ILE A 178 -24.62 28.84 -23.17
CA ILE A 178 -25.68 29.81 -23.31
C ILE A 178 -25.63 30.45 -24.71
N GLN A 179 -26.81 30.85 -25.18
CA GLN A 179 -26.97 31.63 -26.40
C GLN A 179 -28.01 32.72 -26.16
N GLU A 180 -27.72 33.91 -26.68
CA GLU A 180 -28.66 35.03 -26.70
C GLU A 180 -29.78 34.77 -27.73
N ASP A 181 -31.04 34.94 -27.31
CA ASP A 181 -32.21 34.88 -28.20
C ASP A 181 -32.50 36.23 -28.88
N GLU A 182 -33.53 36.27 -29.71
CA GLU A 182 -33.94 37.49 -30.44
C GLU A 182 -34.38 38.64 -29.52
N GLU A 183 -34.73 38.35 -28.26
CA GLU A 183 -35.13 39.33 -27.25
C GLU A 183 -33.95 39.80 -26.39
N GLY A 184 -32.73 39.32 -26.67
CA GLY A 184 -31.52 39.64 -25.89
C GLY A 184 -31.41 38.85 -24.58
N CYS A 185 -32.20 37.78 -24.41
CA CYS A 185 -32.15 36.94 -23.22
C CYS A 185 -31.22 35.73 -23.46
N PHE A 186 -30.36 35.43 -22.49
CA PHE A 186 -29.53 34.23 -22.56
C PHE A 186 -30.32 32.99 -22.15
N ASN A 187 -30.28 31.96 -23.00
CA ASN A 187 -30.88 30.66 -22.73
C ASN A 187 -29.80 29.58 -22.73
N VAL A 188 -29.90 28.64 -21.80
CA VAL A 188 -29.04 27.45 -21.78
C VAL A 188 -29.47 26.52 -22.91
N ILE A 189 -28.61 26.31 -23.89
CA ILE A 189 -28.93 25.44 -25.03
C ILE A 189 -28.30 24.05 -24.94
N TYR A 190 -27.22 23.93 -24.17
CA TYR A 190 -26.46 22.68 -24.05
C TYR A 190 -25.71 22.63 -22.72
N VAL A 191 -25.54 21.44 -22.16
CA VAL A 191 -24.73 21.17 -20.98
C VAL A 191 -23.86 19.95 -21.22
N GLU A 192 -22.62 19.97 -20.76
CA GLU A 192 -21.69 18.83 -20.86
C GLU A 192 -20.91 18.64 -19.56
N CYS A 193 -20.45 17.41 -19.34
CA CYS A 193 -19.48 17.08 -18.31
C CYS A 193 -18.17 16.69 -19.01
N GLY A 194 -17.14 17.55 -18.95
CA GLY A 194 -15.90 17.36 -19.73
C GLY A 194 -14.93 18.54 -19.78
#